data_AF-A0A971I364-F1
#
_entry.id   AF-A0A971I364-F1
#
_cell.length_a   1.000
_cell.length_b   1.000
_cell.length_c   1.000
_cell.angle_alpha   90.00
_cell.angle_beta   90.00
_cell.angle_gamma   90.00
#
_symmetry.space_group_name_H-M   'P 1'
#
loop_
_entity.id
_entity.type
_entity.pdbx_description
1 polymer ?
#
loop_
_entity_poly.entity_id
_entity_poly.type
_entity_poly.pdbx_seq_one_letter_code
_entity_poly.pdbx_strand_id
1 'polypeptide(L)'
;MENIDILRKLDKGQIDIDEAIALIKKRQKRKKTAKGRFLKINIRNGEKRFPVIIPLCLLNSGFLLSKAVIRLISKDKRNEKPDDIFRVLEKIDSRDIARLVDALRYSKPYPLVKVEEGSTFVDISII
;
A
#
# COMPACT_ATOMS: atom_id res chain seq x y z
N MET A 1 26.47 12.32 6.84
CA MET A 1 27.80 12.19 7.46
C MET A 1 27.85 11.05 8.48
N GLU A 2 26.91 10.91 9.40
CA GLU A 2 27.04 9.93 10.50
C GLU A 2 26.95 8.43 10.14
N ASN A 3 26.33 8.04 9.03
CA ASN A 3 26.37 6.64 8.56
C ASN A 3 27.75 6.25 8.01
N ILE A 4 28.50 7.22 7.49
CA ILE A 4 29.89 7.01 7.05
C ILE A 4 30.79 6.70 8.26
N ASP A 5 30.50 7.26 9.43
CA ASP A 5 31.26 6.94 10.64
C ASP A 5 31.00 5.52 11.15
N ILE A 6 29.77 5.01 11.01
CA ILE A 6 29.46 3.61 11.33
C ILE A 6 30.21 2.68 10.36
N LEU A 7 30.16 2.97 9.06
CA LEU A 7 30.87 2.18 8.05
C LEU A 7 32.38 2.23 8.25
N ARG A 8 32.94 3.38 8.64
CA ARG A 8 34.37 3.51 8.99
C ARG A 8 34.76 2.70 10.24
N LYS A 9 33.87 2.60 11.23
CA LYS A 9 34.12 1.76 12.42
C LYS A 9 34.09 0.27 12.05
N LEU A 10 33.17 -0.13 11.17
CA LEU A 10 33.09 -1.50 10.65
C LEU A 10 34.35 -1.86 9.84
N ASP A 11 34.78 -0.97 8.94
CA ASP A 11 35.97 -1.15 8.10
C ASP A 11 37.26 -1.27 8.93
N LYS A 12 37.32 -0.54 10.05
CA LYS A 12 38.43 -0.64 11.03
C LYS A 12 38.31 -1.84 11.99
N GLY A 13 37.28 -2.69 11.86
CA GLY A 13 37.02 -3.81 12.76
C GLY A 13 36.67 -3.41 14.19
N GLN A 14 36.25 -2.16 14.42
CA GLN A 14 35.90 -1.65 15.75
C GLN A 14 34.49 -2.04 16.20
N ILE A 15 33.66 -2.47 15.26
CA ILE A 15 32.30 -2.99 15.49
C ILE A 15 32.11 -4.18 14.55
N ASP A 16 31.25 -5.12 14.93
CA ASP A 16 30.86 -6.22 14.06
C ASP A 16 29.72 -5.83 13.11
N ILE A 17 29.39 -6.73 12.18
CA ILE A 17 28.36 -6.51 11.16
C ILE A 17 26.98 -6.33 11.80
N ASP A 18 26.65 -7.11 12.83
CA ASP A 18 25.35 -7.06 13.49
C ASP A 18 25.16 -5.76 14.27
N GLU A 19 26.22 -5.29 14.92
CA GLU A 19 26.29 -4.05 15.65
C GLU A 19 26.22 -2.84 14.70
N ALA A 20 26.89 -2.91 13.55
CA ALA A 20 26.77 -1.91 12.49
C ALA A 20 25.33 -1.82 11.97
N ILE A 21 24.67 -2.96 11.71
CA ILE A 21 23.26 -3.02 11.28
C ILE A 21 22.35 -2.44 12.35
N ALA A 22 22.56 -2.79 13.62
CA ALA A 22 21.77 -2.28 14.74
C ALA A 22 21.89 -0.75 14.88
N LEU A 23 23.11 -0.21 14.76
CA LEU A 23 23.37 1.23 14.82
C LEU A 23 22.71 1.98 13.67
N ILE A 24 22.76 1.44 12.44
CA ILE A 24 22.10 2.03 11.27
C ILE A 24 20.58 2.02 11.45
N LYS A 25 19.99 0.89 11.88
CA LYS A 25 18.55 0.76 12.13
C LYS A 25 18.07 1.69 13.25
N LYS A 26 18.83 1.80 14.34
CA LYS A 26 18.51 2.70 15.47
C LYS A 26 18.58 4.17 15.06
N ARG A 27 19.48 4.52 14.14
CA ARG A 27 19.67 5.90 13.64
C ARG A 27 18.81 6.27 12.44
N GLN A 28 18.18 5.32 11.77
CA GLN A 28 16.98 5.62 10.99
C GLN A 28 15.88 6.10 11.95
N LYS A 29 15.99 7.36 12.42
CA LYS A 29 14.83 8.11 12.89
C LYS A 29 13.78 7.91 11.81
N ARG A 30 12.66 7.29 12.16
CA ARG A 30 11.47 7.24 11.31
C ARG A 30 11.19 8.68 10.94
N LYS A 31 11.67 9.13 9.77
CA LYS A 31 11.32 10.45 9.25
C LYS A 31 9.80 10.44 9.30
N LYS A 32 9.20 11.37 10.05
CA LYS A 32 7.76 11.63 9.98
C LYS A 32 7.51 12.21 8.59
N THR A 33 7.63 11.39 7.55
CA THR A 33 7.14 11.71 6.22
C THR A 33 5.64 11.89 6.39
N ALA A 34 5.10 12.97 5.79
CA ALA A 34 3.66 13.13 5.65
C ALA A 34 3.12 11.83 5.07
N LYS A 35 2.35 11.09 5.87
CA LYS A 35 1.83 9.80 5.46
C LYS A 35 0.56 10.07 4.67
N GLY A 36 0.50 9.55 3.45
CA GLY A 36 -0.79 9.40 2.77
C GLY A 36 -1.68 8.55 3.67
N ARG A 37 -2.86 9.05 4.00
CA ARG A 37 -3.82 8.35 4.87
C ARG A 37 -5.03 7.88 4.09
N PHE A 38 -5.35 8.55 3.00
CA PHE A 38 -6.55 8.26 2.24
C PHE A 38 -6.24 8.12 0.75
N LEU A 39 -6.99 7.23 0.11
CA LEU A 39 -7.17 7.16 -1.32
C LEU A 39 -8.38 8.02 -1.66
N LYS A 40 -8.16 9.10 -2.40
CA LYS A 40 -9.21 9.93 -2.98
C LYS A 40 -9.50 9.40 -4.38
N ILE A 41 -10.77 9.17 -4.67
CA ILE A 41 -11.30 8.85 -6.00
C ILE A 41 -12.35 9.91 -6.30
N ASN A 42 -12.15 10.70 -7.33
CA ASN A 42 -13.08 11.73 -7.74
C ASN A 42 -13.46 11.48 -9.20
N ILE A 43 -14.69 11.04 -9.42
CA ILE A 43 -15.24 10.81 -10.75
C ILE A 43 -16.26 11.90 -11.03
N ARG A 44 -16.10 12.60 -12.15
CA ARG A 44 -17.07 13.57 -12.66
C ARG A 44 -17.46 13.14 -14.07
N ASN A 45 -18.75 13.19 -14.37
CA ASN A 45 -19.27 12.96 -15.72
C ASN A 45 -20.39 13.98 -15.95
N GLY A 46 -20.05 15.07 -16.64
CA GLY A 46 -20.90 16.25 -16.76
C GLY A 46 -21.18 16.90 -15.41
N GLU A 47 -22.45 16.95 -15.03
CA GLU A 47 -22.90 17.50 -13.74
C GLU A 47 -22.76 16.51 -12.58
N LYS A 48 -22.75 15.20 -12.86
CA LYS A 48 -22.66 14.18 -11.82
C LYS A 48 -21.25 14.13 -11.24
N ARG A 49 -21.15 14.11 -9.92
CA ARG A 49 -19.88 14.02 -9.17
C ARG A 49 -19.97 12.90 -8.13
N PHE A 50 -18.94 12.07 -8.08
CA PHE A 50 -18.80 10.96 -7.14
C PHE A 50 -17.44 11.06 -6.44
N PRO A 51 -17.35 11.84 -5.36
CA PRO A 51 -16.16 11.87 -4.51
C PRO A 51 -16.21 10.71 -3.51
N VAL A 52 -15.18 9.88 -3.52
CA VAL A 52 -14.99 8.78 -2.57
C VAL A 52 -13.63 8.95 -1.89
N ILE A 53 -13.61 8.89 -0.56
CA ILE A 53 -12.40 8.97 0.25
C ILE A 53 -12.30 7.69 1.08
N ILE A 54 -11.26 6.90 0.82
CA ILE A 54 -11.07 5.59 1.44
C ILE A 54 -9.81 5.63 2.30
N PRO A 55 -9.91 5.42 3.63
CA PRO A 55 -8.71 5.23 4.45
C PRO A 55 -7.86 4.07 3.93
N LEU A 56 -6.55 4.27 3.76
CA LEU A 56 -5.65 3.25 3.20
C LEU A 56 -5.61 1.97 4.05
N CYS A 57 -5.86 2.05 5.35
CA CYS A 57 -5.97 0.87 6.21
C CYS A 57 -7.11 -0.08 5.78
N LEU A 58 -8.19 0.46 5.19
CA LEU A 58 -9.32 -0.35 4.73
C LEU A 58 -8.99 -1.16 3.48
N LEU A 59 -7.98 -0.80 2.69
CA LEU A 59 -7.56 -1.60 1.54
C LEU A 59 -7.02 -2.96 2.01
N ASN A 60 -6.17 -2.96 3.04
CA ASN A 60 -5.64 -4.18 3.62
C ASN A 60 -6.73 -4.98 4.35
N SER A 61 -7.54 -4.32 5.19
CA SER A 61 -8.62 -4.99 5.91
C SER A 61 -9.67 -5.57 4.97
N GLY A 62 -10.08 -4.82 3.95
CA GLY A 62 -11.03 -5.26 2.92
C GLY A 62 -10.51 -6.45 2.13
N PHE A 63 -9.21 -6.46 1.78
CA PHE A 63 -8.58 -7.60 1.14
C PHE A 63 -8.60 -8.85 2.03
N LEU A 64 -8.21 -8.73 3.30
CA LEU A 64 -8.23 -9.86 4.25
C LEU A 64 -9.65 -10.40 4.46
N LEU A 65 -10.64 -9.51 4.62
CA LEU A 65 -12.05 -9.89 4.73
C LEU A 65 -12.52 -10.61 3.46
N SER A 66 -12.13 -10.13 2.27
CA SER A 66 -12.50 -10.79 1.02
C SER A 66 -11.96 -12.22 0.95
N LYS A 67 -10.70 -12.46 1.33
CA LYS A 67 -10.14 -13.82 1.39
C LYS A 67 -10.81 -14.69 2.44
N ALA A 68 -11.16 -14.13 3.60
CA ALA A 68 -11.86 -14.86 4.65
C ALA A 68 -13.26 -15.30 4.19
N VAL A 69 -14.03 -14.40 3.57
CA VAL A 69 -15.36 -14.70 3.01
C VAL A 69 -15.25 -15.76 1.92
N ILE A 70 -14.27 -15.67 1.01
CA ILE A 70 -14.05 -16.66 -0.05
C ILE A 70 -13.77 -18.05 0.53
N ARG A 71 -12.98 -18.15 1.61
CA ARG A 71 -12.70 -19.42 2.29
C ARG A 71 -13.93 -20.03 2.97
N LEU A 72 -14.86 -19.19 3.45
CA LEU A 72 -16.10 -19.62 4.10
C LEU A 72 -17.19 -20.05 3.11
N ILE A 73 -17.11 -19.62 1.85
CA ILE A 73 -18.01 -20.09 0.80
C ILE A 73 -17.61 -21.53 0.44
N SER A 74 -18.44 -22.50 0.85
CA SER A 74 -18.30 -23.93 0.51
C SER A 74 -18.07 -24.11 -0.99
N LYS A 75 -17.16 -25.02 -1.34
CA LYS A 75 -16.79 -25.35 -2.73
C LYS A 75 -18.02 -25.67 -3.61
N ASP A 76 -19.05 -26.29 -3.05
CA ASP A 76 -20.30 -26.61 -3.76
C ASP A 76 -21.12 -25.41 -4.23
N LYS A 77 -20.97 -24.23 -3.60
CA LYS A 77 -21.65 -22.99 -4.01
C LYS A 77 -20.78 -22.08 -4.89
N ARG A 78 -19.55 -22.50 -5.23
CA ARG A 78 -18.64 -21.72 -6.09
C ARG A 78 -18.97 -21.83 -7.58
N ASN A 79 -19.66 -22.90 -7.98
CA ASN A 79 -19.97 -23.19 -9.40
C ASN A 79 -20.93 -22.18 -10.07
N GLU A 80 -21.56 -21.26 -9.33
CA GLU A 80 -22.50 -20.27 -9.87
C GLU A 80 -21.98 -18.81 -9.87
N LYS A 81 -20.80 -18.54 -9.29
CA LYS A 81 -20.23 -17.18 -9.14
C LYS A 81 -18.99 -16.99 -10.01
N PRO A 82 -18.52 -15.74 -10.26
CA PRO A 82 -17.38 -15.47 -11.14
C PRO A 82 -16.09 -16.03 -10.52
N ASP A 83 -15.85 -17.31 -10.81
CA ASP A 83 -14.82 -18.16 -10.23
C ASP A 83 -13.42 -17.59 -10.51
N ASP A 84 -13.28 -16.83 -11.61
CA ASP A 84 -12.03 -16.18 -12.01
C ASP A 84 -11.56 -15.11 -11.03
N ILE A 85 -12.47 -14.29 -10.50
CA ILE A 85 -12.11 -13.23 -9.54
C ILE A 85 -11.62 -13.86 -8.22
N PHE A 86 -12.26 -14.95 -7.79
CA PHE A 86 -11.83 -15.69 -6.60
C PHE A 86 -10.49 -16.38 -6.80
N ARG A 87 -10.25 -16.97 -7.97
CA ARG A 87 -8.95 -17.56 -8.32
C ARG A 87 -7.83 -16.51 -8.33
N VAL A 88 -8.09 -15.31 -8.85
CA VAL A 88 -7.12 -14.21 -8.83
C VAL A 88 -6.85 -13.75 -7.40
N LEU A 89 -7.89 -13.54 -6.58
CA LEU A 89 -7.74 -13.14 -5.18
C LEU A 89 -7.02 -14.18 -4.31
N GLU A 90 -7.23 -15.47 -4.58
CA GLU A 90 -6.52 -16.56 -3.90
C GLU A 90 -5.00 -16.51 -4.19
N LYS A 91 -4.61 -16.20 -5.44
CA LYS A 91 -3.21 -16.10 -5.89
C LYS A 91 -2.46 -14.90 -5.31
N ILE A 92 -3.14 -13.83 -4.92
CA ILE A 92 -2.51 -12.65 -4.34
C ILE A 92 -2.19 -12.90 -2.86
N ASP A 93 -0.93 -12.73 -2.45
CA ASP A 93 -0.54 -12.79 -1.04
C ASP A 93 -0.98 -11.52 -0.31
N SER A 94 -1.60 -11.71 0.86
CA SER A 94 -1.87 -10.67 1.84
C SER A 94 -0.67 -9.80 2.20
N ARG A 95 0.55 -10.39 2.22
CA ARG A 95 1.78 -9.66 2.51
C ARG A 95 2.13 -8.66 1.42
N ASP A 96 1.82 -8.98 0.16
CA ASP A 96 2.08 -8.09 -0.97
C ASP A 96 1.12 -6.89 -0.96
N ILE A 97 -0.16 -7.13 -0.63
CA ILE A 97 -1.13 -6.04 -0.42
C ILE A 97 -0.72 -5.15 0.77
N ALA A 98 -0.29 -5.74 1.88
CA ALA A 98 0.20 -4.97 3.02
C ALA A 98 1.40 -4.09 2.65
N ARG A 99 2.37 -4.64 1.89
CA ARG A 99 3.53 -3.90 1.37
C ARG A 99 3.11 -2.78 0.43
N LEU A 100 2.15 -3.02 -0.47
CA LEU A 100 1.61 -2.00 -1.36
C LEU A 100 0.97 -0.85 -0.57
N VAL A 101 0.11 -1.18 0.41
CA VAL A 101 -0.55 -0.18 1.26
C VAL A 101 0.47 0.63 2.06
N ASP A 102 1.52 -0.01 2.57
CA ASP A 102 2.60 0.71 3.24
C ASP A 102 3.38 1.60 2.27
N ALA A 103 3.69 1.14 1.05
CA ALA A 103 4.33 1.97 0.03
C ALA A 103 3.50 3.22 -0.30
N LEU A 104 2.18 3.06 -0.52
CA LEU A 104 1.24 4.17 -0.73
C LEU A 104 1.16 5.10 0.48
N ARG A 105 1.21 4.56 1.69
CA ARG A 105 1.22 5.36 2.91
C ARG A 105 2.47 6.24 3.00
N TYR A 106 3.62 5.76 2.53
CA TYR A 106 4.89 6.49 2.59
C TYR A 106 5.18 7.36 1.36
N SER A 107 4.33 7.33 0.32
CA SER A 107 4.54 8.10 -0.91
C SER A 107 4.31 9.61 -0.78
N LYS A 108 3.77 10.10 0.36
CA LYS A 108 3.17 11.45 0.50
C LYS A 108 1.97 11.61 -0.47
N PRO A 109 1.25 12.76 -0.48
CA PRO A 109 0.20 12.97 -1.46
C PRO A 109 0.73 12.78 -2.88
N TYR A 110 0.10 11.90 -3.64
CA TYR A 110 0.61 11.45 -4.93
C TYR A 110 -0.53 11.20 -5.92
N PRO A 111 -0.49 11.80 -7.13
CA PRO A 111 -1.46 11.53 -8.17
C PRO A 111 -1.20 10.15 -8.78
N LEU A 112 -2.18 9.25 -8.72
CA LEU A 112 -2.06 7.91 -9.30
C LEU A 112 -2.61 7.88 -10.72
N VAL A 113 -3.82 8.37 -10.90
CA VAL A 113 -4.52 8.37 -12.18
C VAL A 113 -5.20 9.72 -12.37
N LYS A 114 -5.02 10.32 -13.54
CA LYS A 114 -5.77 11.49 -13.96
C LYS A 114 -6.19 11.28 -15.42
N VAL A 115 -7.49 11.13 -15.65
CA VAL A 115 -8.08 10.98 -16.99
C VAL A 115 -9.08 12.11 -17.19
N GLU A 116 -9.02 12.74 -18.35
CA GLU A 116 -9.92 13.82 -18.75
C GLU A 116 -10.32 13.61 -20.21
N GLU A 117 -11.62 13.41 -20.43
CA GLU A 117 -12.19 13.20 -21.76
C GLU A 117 -13.54 13.91 -21.87
N GLY A 118 -13.56 15.03 -22.60
CA GLY A 118 -14.73 15.88 -22.73
C GLY A 118 -15.25 16.36 -21.37
N SER A 119 -16.44 15.90 -20.99
CA SER A 119 -17.07 16.22 -19.69
C SER A 119 -16.77 15.20 -18.59
N THR A 120 -16.01 14.14 -18.91
CA THR A 120 -15.63 13.08 -17.98
C THR A 120 -14.25 13.36 -17.39
N PHE A 121 -14.14 13.26 -16.07
CA PHE A 121 -12.90 13.47 -15.33
C PHE A 121 -12.78 12.43 -14.23
N VAL A 122 -11.64 11.75 -14.16
CA VAL A 122 -11.31 10.79 -13.12
C VAL A 122 -9.98 11.17 -12.49
N ASP A 123 -10.00 11.50 -11.19
CA ASP A 123 -8.81 11.77 -10.36
C ASP A 123 -8.73 10.74 -9.25
N ILE A 124 -7.70 9.90 -9.30
CA ILE A 124 -7.34 8.99 -8.22
C ILE A 124 -6.00 9.46 -7.65
N SER A 125 -5.99 9.78 -6.37
CA SER A 125 -4.80 10.29 -5.69
C SER A 125 -4.71 9.80 -4.25
N ILE A 126 -3.49 9.71 -3.75
CA ILE A 126 -3.21 9.55 -2.32
C ILE A 126 -3.19 10.94 -1.70
N ILE A 127 -3.87 11.11 -0.55
CA ILE A 127 -3.88 12.34 0.26
C ILE A 127 -3.55 12.07 1.73
#